data_AF-A0A2N2MIY3-F1
#
_entry.id   AF-A0A2N2MIY3-F1
#
_cell.length_a   1.000
_cell.length_b   1.000
_cell.length_c   1.000
_cell.angle_alpha   90.00
_cell.angle_beta   90.00
_cell.angle_gamma   90.00
#
_symmetry.space_group_name_H-M   'P 1'
#
loop_
_entity.id
_entity.type
_entity.pdbx_description
1 polymer ?
#
loop_
_entity_poly.entity_id
_entity_poly.type
_entity_poly.pdbx_seq_one_letter_code
_entity_poly.pdbx_strand_id
1 'polypeptide(L)'
;MSKASFQLGLLSATLIFFTLWNTLRTVRALLDWQTLVEYGAPAVYILLSGAFWILTGLFFCLKVLQGWPHSVRAGIGISVLYWVWYWTDRLFIQQSPAPNLLFSAIFSTIFLLVIVLLWRSPDIQALFTKETE
;
A
#
# COMPACT_ATOMS: atom_id res chain seq x y z
N MET A 1 12.28 15.66 -22.43
CA MET A 1 11.69 15.19 -21.15
C MET A 1 10.19 15.39 -21.25
N SER A 2 9.39 14.31 -21.23
CA SER A 2 7.93 14.50 -21.21
C SER A 2 7.54 15.21 -19.92
N LYS A 3 6.51 16.07 -19.97
CA LYS A 3 5.86 16.53 -18.74
C LYS A 3 5.49 15.28 -17.93
N ALA A 4 5.96 15.18 -16.69
CA ALA A 4 5.48 14.15 -15.78
C ALA A 4 3.96 14.33 -15.68
N SER A 5 3.19 13.30 -16.03
CA SER A 5 1.74 13.38 -15.97
C SER A 5 1.31 13.49 -14.50
N PHE A 6 0.24 14.23 -14.25
CA PHE A 6 -0.31 14.38 -12.90
C PHE A 6 -0.62 13.00 -12.27
N GLN A 7 -1.10 12.04 -13.07
CA GLN A 7 -1.38 10.68 -12.61
C GLN A 7 -0.13 9.96 -12.11
N LEU A 8 1.02 10.15 -12.76
CA LEU A 8 2.28 9.54 -12.34
C LEU A 8 2.76 10.12 -11.00
N GLY A 9 2.63 11.44 -10.83
CA GLY A 9 2.90 12.10 -9.55
C GLY A 9 2.03 11.55 -8.43
N LEU A 10 0.73 11.36 -8.70
CA LEU A 10 -0.22 10.83 -7.72
C LEU A 10 0.05 9.36 -7.36
N LEU A 11 0.38 8.52 -8.34
CA LEU A 11 0.78 7.12 -8.09
C LEU A 11 2.09 7.04 -7.29
N SER A 12 3.07 7.87 -7.64
CA SER A 12 4.35 7.95 -6.93
C SER A 12 4.13 8.36 -5.47
N ALA A 13 3.32 9.41 -5.26
CA ALA A 13 2.96 9.86 -3.92
C ALA A 13 2.26 8.75 -3.14
N THR A 14 1.32 8.03 -3.76
CA THR A 14 0.60 6.91 -3.12
C THR A 14 1.56 5.80 -2.66
N LEU A 15 2.52 5.41 -3.51
CA LEU A 15 3.52 4.41 -3.17
C LEU A 15 4.46 4.85 -2.04
N ILE A 16 4.84 6.14 -2.03
CA ILE A 16 5.66 6.72 -0.96
C ILE A 16 4.87 6.72 0.35
N PHE A 17 3.63 7.22 0.35
CA PHE A 17 2.77 7.24 1.54
C PHE A 17 2.51 5.83 2.08
N PHE A 18 2.24 4.88 1.19
CA PHE A 18 2.11 3.47 1.53
C PHE A 18 3.34 2.93 2.27
N THR A 19 4.54 3.20 1.72
CA THR A 19 5.80 2.72 2.31
C THR A 19 6.06 3.41 3.65
N LEU A 20 5.90 4.74 3.70
CA LEU A 20 6.08 5.52 4.93
C LEU A 20 5.12 5.09 6.04
N TRP A 21 3.86 4.81 5.71
CA TRP A 21 2.87 4.35 6.67
C TRP A 21 3.28 3.01 7.30
N ASN A 22 3.74 2.06 6.49
CA ASN A 22 4.19 0.77 6.97
C ASN A 22 5.54 0.86 7.72
N THR A 23 6.41 1.79 7.34
CA THR A 23 7.61 2.15 8.12
C THR A 23 7.24 2.66 9.51
N LEU A 24 6.31 3.61 9.59
CA LEU A 24 5.84 4.14 10.87
C LEU A 24 5.26 3.02 11.73
N ARG A 25 4.41 2.16 11.16
CA ARG A 25 3.83 0.99 11.86
C ARG A 25 4.91 0.05 12.41
N THR A 26 5.93 -0.26 11.61
CA THR A 26 7.04 -1.16 11.99
C THR A 26 7.91 -0.54 13.09
N VAL A 27 8.30 0.73 12.93
CA VAL A 27 9.10 1.46 13.92
C VAL A 27 8.34 1.59 15.23
N ARG A 28 7.04 1.88 15.19
CA ARG A 28 6.19 1.92 16.38
C ARG A 28 6.11 0.57 17.08
N ALA A 29 6.00 -0.52 16.33
CA ALA A 29 6.04 -1.86 16.93
C ALA A 29 7.35 -2.14 17.68
N LEU A 30 8.49 -1.63 17.18
CA LEU A 30 9.79 -1.76 17.86
C LEU A 30 9.91 -0.87 19.09
N LEU A 31 9.57 0.42 18.95
CA LEU A 31 9.73 1.40 20.03
C LEU A 31 8.76 1.15 21.18
N ASP A 32 7.51 0.80 20.84
CA ASP A 32 6.44 0.60 21.81
C ASP A 32 6.25 -0.90 22.14
N TRP A 33 7.30 -1.72 21.93
CA TRP A 33 7.23 -3.18 22.06
C TRP A 33 6.71 -3.65 23.42
N GLN A 34 7.26 -3.10 24.52
CA GLN A 34 6.86 -3.47 25.88
C GLN A 34 5.39 -3.13 26.12
N THR A 35 4.95 -1.94 25.72
CA THR A 35 3.55 -1.50 25.78
C THR A 35 2.63 -2.46 25.03
N LEU A 36 3.00 -2.85 23.80
CA LEU A 36 2.20 -3.78 23.01
C LEU A 36 2.06 -5.13 23.70
N VAL A 37 3.15 -5.67 24.26
CA VAL A 37 3.12 -6.95 25.00
C VAL A 37 2.30 -6.83 26.29
N GLU A 38 2.46 -5.74 27.04
CA GLU A 38 1.75 -5.49 28.30
C GLU A 38 0.23 -5.43 28.09
N TYR A 39 -0.23 -4.78 27.03
CA TYR A 39 -1.65 -4.68 26.69
C TYR A 39 -2.17 -5.84 25.82
N GLY A 40 -1.38 -6.91 25.64
CA GLY A 40 -1.79 -8.10 24.90
C GLY A 40 -1.97 -7.91 23.39
N ALA A 41 -1.44 -6.81 22.82
CA ALA A 41 -1.43 -6.60 21.38
C ALA A 41 -0.39 -7.52 20.70
N PRO A 42 -0.65 -7.97 19.46
CA PRO A 42 0.22 -8.93 18.78
C PRO A 42 1.47 -8.25 18.18
N ALA A 43 2.40 -7.81 19.02
CA ALA A 43 3.58 -6.99 18.66
C ALA A 43 4.42 -7.59 17.53
N VAL A 44 4.73 -8.89 17.61
CA VAL A 44 5.48 -9.63 16.58
C VAL A 44 4.79 -9.53 15.22
N TYR A 45 3.48 -9.73 15.18
CA TYR A 45 2.71 -9.67 13.94
C TYR A 45 2.67 -8.24 13.38
N ILE A 46 2.48 -7.21 14.22
CA ILE A 46 2.49 -5.80 13.76
C ILE A 46 3.84 -5.46 13.13
N LEU A 47 4.93 -5.90 13.77
CA LEU A 47 6.29 -5.73 13.26
C LEU A 47 6.50 -6.42 11.91
N LEU A 48 6.21 -7.72 11.83
CA LEU A 48 6.47 -8.52 10.64
C LEU A 48 5.57 -8.12 9.46
N SER A 49 4.29 -7.84 9.72
CA SER A 49 3.36 -7.38 8.67
C SER A 49 3.76 -6.00 8.14
N GLY A 50 4.17 -5.08 9.02
CA GLY A 50 4.71 -3.78 8.60
C GLY A 50 5.98 -3.95 7.75
N ALA A 51 6.95 -4.75 8.20
CA ALA A 51 8.18 -5.01 7.47
C ALA A 51 7.92 -5.63 6.09
N PHE A 52 7.02 -6.61 6.01
CA PHE A 52 6.61 -7.23 4.75
C PHE A 52 6.08 -6.19 3.74
N TRP A 53 5.23 -5.26 4.20
CA TRP A 53 4.67 -4.24 3.32
C TRP A 53 5.67 -3.15 2.93
N ILE A 54 6.62 -2.80 3.82
CA ILE A 54 7.76 -1.93 3.45
C ILE A 54 8.54 -2.57 2.31
N LEU A 55 8.95 -3.83 2.47
CA LEU A 55 9.74 -4.54 1.46
C LEU A 55 8.98 -4.66 0.14
N THR A 56 7.67 -4.95 0.20
CA THR A 56 6.80 -4.98 -0.99
C THR A 56 6.76 -3.62 -1.69
N GLY A 57 6.58 -2.53 -0.93
CA GLY A 57 6.55 -1.17 -1.47
C GLY A 57 7.86 -0.75 -2.11
N LEU A 58 8.98 -1.00 -1.44
CA LEU A 58 10.33 -0.70 -1.96
C LEU A 58 10.66 -1.52 -3.20
N PHE A 59 10.41 -2.84 -3.16
CA PHE A 59 10.62 -3.72 -4.30
C PHE A 59 9.79 -3.27 -5.51
N PHE A 60 8.51 -2.97 -5.28
CA PHE A 60 7.63 -2.54 -6.35
C PHE A 60 8.03 -1.17 -6.91
N CYS A 61 8.44 -0.22 -6.06
CA CYS A 61 8.99 1.06 -6.49
C CYS A 61 10.20 0.87 -7.41
N LEU A 62 11.15 0.00 -7.03
CA LEU A 62 12.29 -0.34 -7.88
C LEU A 62 11.86 -0.91 -9.23
N LYS A 63 10.84 -1.79 -9.26
CA LYS A 63 10.32 -2.36 -10.51
C LYS A 63 9.65 -1.34 -11.41
N VAL A 64 8.91 -0.40 -10.84
CA VAL A 64 8.31 0.73 -11.56
C VAL A 64 9.40 1.61 -12.17
N LEU A 65 10.45 1.94 -11.40
CA LEU A 65 11.59 2.73 -11.89
C LEU A 65 12.39 2.02 -13.00
N GLN A 66 12.40 0.70 -13.01
CA GLN A 66 13.02 -0.14 -14.04
C GLN A 66 12.14 -0.33 -15.29
N GLY A 67 10.98 0.34 -15.39
CA GLY A 67 10.09 0.20 -16.56
C GLY A 67 9.37 -1.15 -16.65
N TRP A 68 9.31 -1.93 -15.56
CA TRP A 68 8.85 -3.32 -15.62
C TRP A 68 7.46 -3.46 -16.29
N PRO A 69 7.29 -4.25 -17.37
CA PRO A 69 6.06 -4.29 -18.17
C PRO A 69 4.84 -4.81 -17.42
N HIS A 70 5.05 -5.52 -16.29
CA HIS A 70 3.96 -6.00 -15.45
C HIS A 70 3.56 -5.02 -14.34
N SER A 71 4.15 -3.82 -14.28
CA SER A 71 3.91 -2.83 -13.22
C SER A 71 2.42 -2.50 -13.06
N VAL A 72 1.66 -2.38 -14.15
CA VAL A 72 0.21 -2.10 -14.08
C VAL A 72 -0.55 -3.24 -13.38
N ARG A 73 -0.34 -4.48 -13.81
CA ARG A 73 -1.03 -5.65 -13.23
C ARG A 73 -0.61 -5.88 -11.78
N ALA A 74 0.69 -5.78 -11.51
CA ALA A 74 1.24 -5.92 -10.17
C ALA A 74 0.76 -4.78 -9.24
N GLY A 75 0.69 -3.54 -9.71
CA GLY A 75 0.20 -2.40 -8.93
C GLY A 75 -1.27 -2.57 -8.52
N ILE A 76 -2.13 -3.02 -9.44
CA ILE A 76 -3.52 -3.37 -9.13
C ILE A 76 -3.56 -4.52 -8.12
N GLY A 77 -2.81 -5.60 -8.36
CA GLY A 77 -2.78 -6.77 -7.49
C GLY A 77 -2.33 -6.45 -6.07
N ILE A 78 -1.25 -5.68 -5.91
CA ILE A 78 -0.74 -5.23 -4.60
C ILE A 78 -1.77 -4.34 -3.91
N SER A 79 -2.43 -3.43 -4.64
CA SER A 79 -3.45 -2.55 -4.05
C SER A 79 -4.64 -3.32 -3.50
N VAL A 80 -5.14 -4.31 -4.26
CA VAL A 80 -6.23 -5.19 -3.83
C VAL A 80 -5.78 -6.05 -2.65
N LEU A 81 -4.60 -6.65 -2.72
CA LEU A 81 -4.07 -7.50 -1.65
C LEU A 81 -3.90 -6.70 -0.35
N TYR A 82 -3.40 -5.47 -0.42
CA TYR A 82 -3.28 -4.61 0.75
C TYR A 82 -4.63 -4.21 1.33
N TRP A 83 -5.62 -3.91 0.48
CA TRP A 83 -6.98 -3.63 0.94
C TRP A 83 -7.60 -4.84 1.65
N VAL A 84 -7.44 -6.05 1.09
CA VAL A 84 -7.89 -7.29 1.74
C VAL A 84 -7.19 -7.48 3.08
N TRP A 85 -5.85 -7.38 3.10
CA TRP A 85 -5.06 -7.50 4.32
C TRP A 85 -5.50 -6.48 5.38
N TYR A 86 -5.71 -5.22 5.01
CA TYR A 86 -6.15 -4.17 5.92
C TYR A 86 -7.47 -4.53 6.60
N TRP A 87 -8.44 -5.04 5.83
CA TRP A 87 -9.73 -5.45 6.38
C TRP A 87 -9.62 -6.72 7.22
N THR A 88 -8.79 -7.69 6.82
CA THR A 88 -8.52 -8.87 7.64
C THR A 88 -7.87 -8.50 8.97
N ASP A 89 -6.85 -7.65 8.92
CA ASP A 89 -6.13 -7.11 10.09
C ASP A 89 -7.10 -6.43 11.05
N ARG A 90 -7.94 -5.53 10.51
CA ARG A 90 -8.88 -4.73 11.29
C ARG A 90 -10.03 -5.53 11.91
N LEU A 91 -10.56 -6.53 11.21
CA LEU A 91 -11.75 -7.27 11.67
C LEU A 91 -11.39 -8.47 12.57
N PHE A 92 -10.24 -9.11 12.34
CA PHE A 92 -9.92 -10.38 12.97
C PHE A 92 -8.70 -10.35 13.90
N ILE A 93 -7.75 -9.42 13.70
CA ILE A 93 -6.49 -9.43 14.45
C ILE A 93 -6.45 -8.29 15.46
N GLN A 94 -6.71 -7.06 15.01
CA GLN A 94 -6.68 -5.85 15.82
C GLN A 94 -8.09 -5.33 16.04
N GLN A 95 -8.88 -6.10 16.79
CA GLN A 95 -10.23 -5.73 17.19
C GLN A 95 -10.21 -4.55 18.17
N SER A 96 -10.04 -3.35 17.63
CA SER A 96 -10.23 -2.11 18.36
C SER A 96 -11.71 -1.71 18.28
N PRO A 97 -12.32 -1.14 19.33
CA PRO A 97 -13.65 -0.53 19.22
C PRO A 97 -13.58 0.54 18.12
N ALA A 98 -14.12 0.22 16.95
CA ALA A 98 -14.00 1.02 15.75
C ALA A 98 -15.33 1.77 15.53
N PRO A 99 -15.51 2.98 16.07
CA PRO A 99 -16.76 3.74 15.96
C PRO A 99 -17.12 4.16 14.51
N ASN A 100 -16.31 3.79 13.51
CA ASN A 100 -16.42 4.27 12.14
C ASN A 100 -16.19 3.17 11.08
N LEU A 101 -16.58 1.93 11.36
CA LEU A 101 -16.37 0.79 10.45
C LEU A 101 -16.96 1.04 9.06
N LEU A 102 -18.23 1.46 8.98
CA LEU A 102 -18.90 1.75 7.70
C LEU A 102 -18.19 2.87 6.92
N PHE A 103 -17.89 3.99 7.58
CA PHE A 103 -17.17 5.10 6.96
C PHE A 103 -15.81 4.65 6.40
N SER A 104 -15.07 3.85 7.17
CA SER A 104 -13.77 3.34 6.74
C SER A 104 -13.89 2.37 5.56
N ALA A 105 -14.92 1.53 5.54
CA ALA A 105 -15.20 0.61 4.43
C ALA A 105 -15.45 1.39 3.13
N ILE A 106 -16.33 2.39 3.20
CA ILE A 106 -16.65 3.24 2.05
C ILE A 106 -15.40 3.97 1.58
N PHE A 107 -14.71 4.67 2.47
CA PHE A 107 -13.56 5.51 2.10
C PHE A 107 -12.39 4.69 1.55
N SER A 108 -12.03 3.59 2.22
CA SER A 108 -10.93 2.71 1.74
C SER A 108 -11.27 2.04 0.41
N THR A 109 -12.53 1.69 0.17
CA THR A 109 -12.98 1.12 -1.11
C THR A 109 -12.93 2.16 -2.23
N ILE A 110 -13.42 3.38 -1.99
CA ILE A 110 -13.31 4.48 -2.95
C ILE A 110 -11.83 4.76 -3.26
N PHE A 111 -10.97 4.79 -2.24
CA PHE A 111 -9.54 5.00 -2.43
C PHE A 111 -8.88 3.89 -3.27
N LEU A 112 -9.23 2.62 -3.02
CA LEU A 112 -8.80 1.49 -3.85
C LEU A 112 -9.25 1.68 -5.31
N LEU A 113 -10.52 2.04 -5.53
CA LEU A 113 -11.06 2.26 -6.88
C LEU A 113 -10.29 3.37 -7.61
N VAL A 114 -10.00 4.49 -6.93
CA VAL A 114 -9.18 5.57 -7.49
C VAL A 114 -7.80 5.07 -7.89
N ILE A 115 -7.11 4.31 -7.03
CA ILE A 115 -5.80 3.75 -7.34
C ILE A 115 -5.87 2.80 -8.55
N VAL A 116 -6.86 1.92 -8.60
CA VAL A 116 -7.05 0.99 -9.74
C VAL A 116 -7.30 1.77 -11.04
N LEU A 117 -8.11 2.83 -11.00
CA LEU A 117 -8.36 3.68 -12.16
C LEU A 117 -7.10 4.45 -12.59
N LEU A 118 -6.28 4.92 -11.65
CA LEU A 118 -4.99 5.55 -11.96
C LEU A 118 -4.04 4.59 -12.68
N TRP A 119 -3.92 3.35 -12.20
CA TRP A 119 -3.13 2.31 -12.85
C TRP A 119 -3.63 1.99 -14.27
N ARG A 120 -4.95 2.09 -14.50
CA ARG A 120 -5.56 1.87 -15.81
C ARG A 120 -5.60 3.11 -16.70
N SER A 121 -5.14 4.27 -16.24
CA SER A 121 -5.15 5.47 -17.05
C SER A 121 -4.24 5.30 -18.29
N PRO A 122 -4.63 5.84 -19.47
CA PRO A 122 -3.85 5.67 -20.70
C PRO A 122 -2.40 6.16 -20.56
N ASP A 123 -2.20 7.26 -19.85
CA ASP A 123 -0.87 7.85 -19.61
C ASP A 123 0.05 6.89 -18.86
N ILE A 124 -0.47 6.19 -17.85
CA ILE A 124 0.30 5.22 -17.08
C ILE A 124 0.53 3.94 -17.89
N GLN A 125 -0.47 3.47 -18.62
CA GLN A 125 -0.29 2.29 -19.47
C GLN A 125 0.78 2.53 -20.55
N ALA A 126 0.80 3.72 -21.16
CA ALA A 126 1.77 4.09 -22.18
C ALA A 126 3.23 4.13 -21.70
N LEU A 127 3.47 4.27 -20.39
CA LEU A 127 4.82 4.22 -19.82
C LEU A 127 5.40 2.80 -19.81
N PHE A 128 4.55 1.77 -19.72
CA PHE A 128 4.99 0.38 -19.52
C PHE A 128 4.79 -0.52 -20.76
N THR A 129 4.22 0.00 -21.84
CA THR A 129 4.07 -0.71 -23.13
C THR A 129 5.17 -0.43 -24.14
N LYS A 130 6.00 0.61 -23.94
CA LYS A 130 7.02 1.04 -24.92
C LYS A 130 8.31 0.20 -24.96
N GLU A 131 8.53 -0.70 -24.01
CA GLU A 131 9.79 -1.47 -23.90
C GLU A 131 9.71 -2.89 -24.49
N THR A 132 8.62 -3.25 -25.17
CA THR A 132 8.43 -4.61 -25.74
C THR A 132 8.58 -4.69 -27.27
N GLU A 133 9.08 -3.63 -27.92
CA GLU A 133 9.51 -3.66 -29.34
C GLU A 133 11.03 -3.64 -29.45
#